data_AF-A0A438B6E8-F1
#
_entry.id   AF-A0A438B6E8-F1
#
_cell.length_a   1.000
_cell.length_b   1.000
_cell.length_c   1.000
_cell.angle_alpha   90.00
_cell.angle_beta   90.00
_cell.angle_gamma   90.00
#
_symmetry.space_group_name_H-M   'P 1'
#
loop_
_entity.id
_entity.type
_entity.pdbx_description
1 polymer ?
#
loop_
_entity_poly.entity_id
_entity_poly.type
_entity_poly.pdbx_seq_one_letter_code
_entity_poly.pdbx_strand_id
1 'polypeptide(L)'
;MQKRNTIGDKIVRARSVALDARGCVQVPKQLGRWHDQLTQSRIKYLTKTKVLTPLRTTRISGTLTNIYRLGDVLDATRADDDVEAETG
;
A
#
# COMPACT_ATOMS: atom_id res chain seq x y z
N MET A 1 12.06 0.50 -32.36
CA MET A 1 10.76 0.87 -31.73
C MET A 1 10.56 0.01 -30.49
N GLN A 2 10.89 0.49 -29.29
CA GLN A 2 10.73 -0.26 -28.04
C GLN A 2 9.44 0.19 -27.34
N LYS A 3 8.35 -0.57 -27.50
CA LYS A 3 7.08 -0.40 -26.77
C LYS A 3 6.95 -1.47 -25.69
N ARG A 4 7.78 -1.44 -24.65
CA ARG A 4 7.60 -2.28 -23.45
C ARG A 4 8.19 -1.59 -22.22
N ASN A 5 7.50 -0.60 -21.65
CA ASN A 5 7.72 -0.27 -20.23
C ASN A 5 6.63 0.57 -19.53
N THR A 6 5.40 0.62 -20.04
CA THR A 6 4.38 1.51 -19.46
C THR A 6 3.81 1.02 -18.12
N ILE A 7 3.92 -0.26 -17.78
CA ILE A 7 3.40 -0.80 -16.51
C ILE A 7 4.42 -0.63 -15.38
N GLY A 8 5.70 -0.91 -15.64
CA GLY A 8 6.79 -0.69 -14.67
C GLY A 8 6.90 0.76 -14.22
N ASP A 9 6.84 1.71 -15.15
CA ASP A 9 6.87 3.14 -14.82
C ASP A 9 5.65 3.61 -14.02
N LYS A 10 4.47 3.06 -14.31
CA LYS A 10 3.24 3.37 -13.55
C LYS A 10 3.34 2.87 -12.12
N ILE A 11 3.91 1.68 -11.90
CA ILE A 11 4.13 1.13 -10.56
C ILE A 11 5.17 1.96 -9.80
N VAL A 12 6.29 2.32 -10.42
CA VAL A 12 7.34 3.16 -9.79
C VAL A 12 6.78 4.53 -9.38
N ARG A 13 5.97 5.15 -10.24
CA ARG A 13 5.28 6.41 -9.91
C ARG A 13 4.24 6.23 -8.82
N ALA A 14 3.43 5.18 -8.89
CA ALA A 14 2.40 4.87 -7.90
C ALA A 14 2.99 4.64 -6.51
N ARG A 15 4.16 4.00 -6.41
CA ARG A 15 4.87 3.76 -5.15
C ARG A 15 5.21 5.04 -4.39
N SER A 16 5.37 6.17 -5.09
CA SER A 16 5.67 7.47 -4.46
C SER A 16 4.43 8.25 -4.01
N VAL A 17 3.22 7.78 -4.34
CA VAL A 17 1.98 8.50 -4.02
C VAL A 17 1.68 8.36 -2.52
N ALA A 18 1.40 9.50 -1.88
CA ALA A 18 0.98 9.57 -0.49
C ALA A 18 -0.56 9.55 -0.42
N LEU A 19 -1.12 8.53 0.24
CA LEU A 19 -2.56 8.26 0.27
C LEU A 19 -3.02 7.90 1.68
N ASP A 20 -4.31 8.06 1.97
CA ASP A 20 -4.90 7.41 3.14
C ASP A 20 -5.04 5.89 2.93
N ALA A 21 -5.41 5.17 3.98
CA ALA A 21 -5.57 3.71 3.92
C ALA A 21 -6.58 3.26 2.85
N ARG A 22 -7.61 4.06 2.53
CA ARG A 22 -8.59 3.72 1.49
C ARG A 22 -7.96 3.88 0.10
N GLY A 23 -7.24 4.98 -0.13
CA GLY A 23 -6.49 5.20 -1.37
C GLY A 23 -5.44 4.12 -1.60
N CYS A 24 -4.75 3.69 -0.54
CA CYS A 24 -3.79 2.59 -0.61
C CYS A 24 -4.41 1.26 -1.04
N VAL A 25 -5.71 1.03 -0.81
CA VAL A 25 -6.43 -0.15 -1.33
C VAL A 25 -6.93 0.07 -2.75
N GLN A 26 -7.42 1.26 -3.07
CA GLN A 26 -8.07 1.54 -4.35
C GLN A 26 -7.09 1.70 -5.51
N VAL A 27 -5.93 2.34 -5.29
CA VAL A 27 -4.95 2.59 -6.34
C VAL A 27 -4.32 1.30 -6.88
N PRO A 28 -3.85 0.35 -6.05
CA PRO A 28 -3.33 -0.93 -6.55
C PRO A 28 -4.34 -1.73 -7.37
N LYS A 29 -5.62 -1.73 -6.97
CA LYS A 29 -6.70 -2.40 -7.73
C LYS A 29 -6.85 -1.87 -9.15
N GLN A 30 -6.52 -0.60 -9.39
CA GLN A 30 -6.53 -0.01 -10.74
C GLN A 30 -5.26 -0.30 -11.53
N LEU A 31 -4.16 -0.69 -10.85
CA LEU A 31 -2.86 -0.96 -11.46
C LEU A 31 -2.64 -2.44 -11.78
N GLY A 32 -3.35 -3.36 -11.13
CA GLY A 32 -3.37 -4.80 -11.44
C GLY A 32 -3.77 -5.69 -10.25
N ARG A 33 -4.15 -6.95 -10.52
CA ARG A 33 -4.65 -7.93 -9.52
C ARG A 33 -3.64 -8.37 -8.44
N TRP A 34 -2.41 -7.91 -8.50
CA TRP A 34 -1.30 -8.42 -7.67
C TRP A 34 -1.45 -8.08 -6.17
N HIS A 35 -2.43 -7.24 -5.81
CA HIS A 35 -2.73 -6.87 -4.42
C HIS A 35 -4.22 -7.03 -4.09
N ASP A 36 -4.92 -8.00 -4.71
CA ASP A 36 -6.36 -8.22 -4.47
C ASP A 36 -6.70 -8.48 -2.99
N GLN A 37 -5.74 -8.98 -2.21
CA GLN A 37 -5.88 -9.23 -0.77
C GLN A 37 -5.61 -7.99 0.11
N LEU A 38 -5.14 -6.88 -0.47
CA LEU A 38 -4.90 -5.66 0.29
C LEU A 38 -6.22 -5.05 0.77
N THR A 39 -6.42 -5.04 2.09
CA THR A 39 -7.59 -4.46 2.73
C THR A 39 -7.21 -3.33 3.68
N GLN A 40 -8.15 -2.44 3.99
CA GLN A 40 -7.93 -1.38 4.97
C GLN A 40 -7.67 -1.95 6.38
N SER A 41 -8.28 -3.09 6.71
CA SER A 41 -8.05 -3.79 7.98
C SER A 41 -6.61 -4.26 8.10
N ARG A 42 -6.03 -4.80 7.01
CA ARG A 42 -4.62 -5.21 6.96
C ARG A 42 -3.69 -4.03 7.18
N ILE A 43 -3.93 -2.91 6.49
CA ILE A 43 -3.14 -1.67 6.68
C ILE A 43 -3.20 -1.20 8.14
N LYS A 44 -4.39 -1.21 8.77
CA LYS A 44 -4.56 -0.84 10.18
C LYS A 44 -3.81 -1.80 11.12
N TYR A 45 -3.87 -3.11 10.84
CA TYR A 45 -3.14 -4.12 11.60
C TYR A 45 -1.63 -3.87 11.52
N LEU A 46 -1.07 -3.75 10.32
CA LEU A 46 0.36 -3.51 10.10
C LEU A 46 0.82 -2.19 10.74
N THR A 47 -0.06 -1.18 10.75
CA THR A 47 0.23 0.08 11.45
C THR A 47 0.26 -0.11 12.97
N LYS A 48 -0.68 -0.89 13.52
CA LYS A 48 -0.77 -1.18 14.95
C LYS A 48 0.41 -2.02 15.44
N THR A 49 0.85 -2.99 14.64
CA THR A 49 2.02 -3.83 14.93
C THR A 49 3.35 -3.16 14.62
N LYS A 50 3.33 -1.89 14.16
CA LYS A 50 4.50 -1.08 13.80
C LYS A 50 5.32 -1.63 12.64
N VAL A 51 4.77 -2.58 11.88
CA VAL A 51 5.36 -3.05 10.61
C VAL A 51 5.25 -1.96 9.54
N LEU A 52 4.15 -1.21 9.55
CA LEU A 52 3.91 -0.08 8.67
C LEU A 52 3.92 1.23 9.47
N THR A 53 4.73 2.20 9.04
CA THR A 53 4.76 3.53 9.66
C THR A 53 4.07 4.56 8.76
N PRO A 54 3.06 5.31 9.26
CA PRO A 54 2.50 6.42 8.51
C PRO A 54 3.54 7.50 8.25
N LEU A 55 3.51 8.10 7.06
CA LEU A 55 4.33 9.25 6.74
C LEU A 55 3.94 10.47 7.59
N ARG A 56 2.63 10.66 7.80
CA ARG A 56 2.08 11.70 8.66
C ARG A 56 0.64 11.38 9.03
N THR A 57 0.12 12.07 10.04
CA THR A 57 -1.31 12.08 10.37
C THR A 57 -1.87 13.47 10.07
N THR A 58 -3.00 13.53 9.38
CA THR A 58 -3.68 14.78 9.03
C THR A 58 -5.17 14.70 9.33
N ARG A 59 -5.83 15.84 9.55
CA ARG A 59 -7.27 15.89 9.78
C ARG A 59 -8.01 16.06 8.46
N ILE A 60 -8.83 15.09 8.06
CA ILE A 60 -9.67 15.11 6.86
C ILE A 60 -11.13 15.04 7.32
N SER A 61 -11.93 16.04 6.97
CA SER A 61 -13.35 16.11 7.36
C SER A 61 -13.59 15.88 8.85
N GLY A 62 -12.74 16.47 9.70
CA GLY A 62 -12.81 16.34 11.16
C GLY A 62 -12.17 15.07 11.75
N THR A 63 -11.85 14.07 10.93
CA THR A 63 -11.27 12.80 11.37
C THR A 63 -9.74 12.81 11.23
N LEU A 64 -9.02 12.33 12.24
CA LEU A 64 -7.57 12.09 12.13
C LEU A 64 -7.32 10.87 11.24
N THR A 65 -6.64 11.12 10.13
CA THR A 65 -6.36 10.14 9.08
C THR A 65 -4.86 10.03 8.87
N ASN A 66 -4.36 8.80 8.95
CA ASN A 66 -2.98 8.48 8.62
C ASN A 66 -2.77 8.46 7.12
N ILE A 67 -1.68 9.08 6.69
CA ILE A 67 -1.22 9.11 5.30
C ILE A 67 0.00 8.21 5.19
N TYR A 68 -0.01 7.33 4.20
CA TYR A 68 1.02 6.35 3.93
C TYR A 68 1.58 6.56 2.53
N ARG A 69 2.85 6.20 2.32
CA ARG A 69 3.40 6.04 0.98
C ARG A 69 2.93 4.69 0.45
N LEU A 70 2.41 4.66 -0.77
CA LEU A 70 1.86 3.43 -1.33
C LEU A 70 2.91 2.31 -1.41
N GLY A 71 4.15 2.62 -1.80
CA GLY A 71 5.24 1.64 -1.85
C GLY A 71 5.47 0.93 -0.51
N ASP A 72 5.52 1.69 0.58
CA ASP A 72 5.75 1.14 1.92
C ASP A 72 4.61 0.20 2.35
N VAL A 73 3.37 0.51 1.97
CA VAL A 73 2.21 -0.36 2.21
C VAL A 73 2.36 -1.68 1.45
N LEU A 74 2.72 -1.62 0.16
CA LEU A 74 2.86 -2.81 -0.68
C LEU A 74 3.99 -3.71 -0.19
N ASP A 75 5.12 -3.11 0.20
CA ASP A 75 6.28 -3.85 0.71
C ASP A 75 5.95 -4.51 2.06
N ALA A 76 5.30 -3.78 2.98
CA ALA A 76 4.88 -4.31 4.27
C ALA A 76 3.89 -5.47 4.15
N THR A 77 2.96 -5.40 3.19
CA THR A 77 1.99 -6.48 2.97
C THR A 77 2.65 -7.74 2.41
N ARG A 78 3.60 -7.58 1.48
CA ARG A 78 4.33 -8.70 0.92
C ARG A 78 5.17 -9.42 1.98
N ALA A 79 5.87 -8.65 2.82
CA ALA A 79 6.70 -9.22 3.88
C ALA A 79 5.87 -10.03 4.90
N ASP A 80 4.65 -9.58 5.23
CA ASP A 80 3.78 -10.31 6.15
C ASP A 80 3.20 -11.58 5.50
N ASP A 81 2.84 -11.53 4.22
CA ASP A 81 2.36 -12.72 3.48
C ASP A 81 3.47 -13.78 3.31
N ASP A 82 4.72 -13.38 3.08
CA ASP A 82 5.87 -14.29 3.01
C ASP A 82 6.13 -14.96 4.39
N VAL A 83 5.96 -14.22 5.50
CA VAL A 83 6.12 -14.78 6.87
C VAL A 83 5.03 -15.82 7.19
N GLU A 84 3.78 -15.58 6.79
CA GLU A 84 2.70 -16.57 6.96
C GLU A 84 2.94 -17.82 6.09
N ALA A 85 3.56 -17.69 4.91
CA ALA A 85 3.86 -18.81 4.02
C ALA A 85 5.03 -19.69 4.51
N GLU A 86 5.99 -19.14 5.25
CA GLU A 86 7.13 -19.89 5.81
C GLU A 86 6.81 -20.60 7.14
N THR A 87 5.69 -20.25 7.79
CA THR A 87 5.28 -20.83 9.09
C THR A 87 4.08 -21.77 9.02
N GLY A 88 3.49 -21.98 7.83
CA GLY A 88 2.42 -22.95 7.57
C GLY A 88 2.90 -24.22 6.89
#